data_AF-A0A2E6Y7K7-F1
#
_entry.id   AF-A0A2E6Y7K7-F1
#
_cell.length_a   1.000
_cell.length_b   1.000
_cell.length_c   1.000
_cell.angle_alpha   90.00
_cell.angle_beta   90.00
_cell.angle_gamma   90.00
#
_symmetry.space_group_name_H-M   'P 1'
#
loop_
_entity.id
_entity.type
_entity.pdbx_description
1 polymer ?
#
loop_
_entity_poly.entity_id
_entity_poly.type
_entity_poly.pdbx_seq_one_letter_code
_entity_poly.pdbx_strand_id
1 'polypeptide(L)'
;MMRHSLLGAAGLATTAGLLFQALPASADGLTALLSQLPGNVQALSRVPGPEGSGTGFYVVRETQGDRLFIGRSTSDGQDIDEVSEAGAIGGRVTGLRSESDELGVAAFVDMREADGEETTYELFLENENPAAYIFRPASN
;
A
#
# COMPACT_ATOMS: atom_id res chain seq x y z
N MET A 1 49.01 -6.10 44.74
CA MET A 1 49.31 -4.94 43.88
C MET A 1 49.07 -5.33 42.44
N MET A 2 48.16 -4.63 41.77
CA MET A 2 48.17 -4.19 40.36
C MET A 2 46.74 -4.21 39.80
N ARG A 3 46.25 -2.99 39.57
CA ARG A 3 45.01 -2.61 38.89
C ARG A 3 45.16 -2.93 37.40
N HIS A 4 44.07 -3.34 36.74
CA HIS A 4 43.79 -2.89 35.38
C HIS A 4 42.29 -2.62 35.22
N SER A 5 42.01 -1.44 34.71
CA SER A 5 40.71 -0.81 34.52
C SER A 5 40.12 -1.15 33.15
N LEU A 6 38.83 -0.79 32.99
CA LEU A 6 38.18 -0.30 31.77
C LEU A 6 37.90 -1.30 30.64
N LEU A 7 36.62 -1.54 30.35
CA LEU A 7 35.96 -0.97 29.16
C LEU A 7 34.44 -1.17 29.22
N GLY A 8 33.70 -0.08 29.02
CA GLY A 8 32.28 -0.10 28.69
C GLY A 8 32.04 -0.18 27.18
N ALA A 9 30.77 -0.08 26.81
CA ALA A 9 30.17 -0.20 25.47
C ALA A 9 30.00 -1.65 25.00
N ALA A 10 28.92 -2.06 24.32
CA ALA A 10 27.99 -1.28 23.53
C ALA A 10 26.58 -1.90 23.59
N GLY A 11 25.55 -1.04 23.60
CA GLY A 11 24.18 -1.45 23.29
C GLY A 11 24.12 -1.89 21.83
N LEU A 12 23.68 -3.12 21.59
CA LEU A 12 23.32 -3.57 20.26
C LEU A 12 21.97 -2.96 19.88
N ALA A 13 22.01 -1.89 19.11
CA ALA A 13 20.91 -1.50 18.25
C ALA A 13 20.79 -2.56 17.15
N THR A 14 19.82 -3.47 17.27
CA THR A 14 19.41 -4.32 16.15
C THR A 14 18.67 -3.45 15.14
N THR A 15 19.38 -3.04 14.11
CA THR A 15 18.83 -2.47 12.89
C THR A 15 17.85 -3.48 12.29
N ALA A 16 16.56 -3.18 12.36
CA ALA A 16 15.54 -3.87 11.57
C ALA A 16 15.87 -3.62 10.09
N GLY A 17 16.39 -4.65 9.42
CA GLY A 17 16.71 -4.61 8.01
C GLY A 17 15.44 -4.45 7.19
N LEU A 18 15.29 -3.29 6.56
CA LEU A 18 14.39 -3.09 5.43
C LEU A 18 14.95 -3.93 4.26
N LEU A 19 14.39 -5.12 4.05
CA LEU A 19 14.63 -5.92 2.87
C LEU A 19 13.90 -5.26 1.68
N PHE A 20 14.53 -4.25 1.08
CA PHE A 20 14.19 -3.78 -0.26
C PHE A 20 14.64 -4.85 -1.25
N GLN A 21 13.74 -5.76 -1.60
CA GLN A 21 13.88 -6.57 -2.81
C GLN A 21 13.88 -5.60 -3.99
N ALA A 22 15.04 -5.45 -4.64
CA ALA A 22 15.23 -4.57 -5.78
C ALA A 22 14.36 -5.06 -6.96
N LEU A 23 13.26 -4.34 -7.20
CA LEU A 23 12.50 -4.45 -8.45
C LEU A 23 13.34 -3.83 -9.58
N PRO A 24 13.34 -4.42 -10.80
CA PRO A 24 14.03 -3.85 -11.94
C PRO A 24 13.44 -2.47 -12.24
N ALA A 25 14.31 -1.48 -12.41
CA ALA A 25 13.94 -0.10 -12.71
C ALA A 25 13.44 0.01 -14.16
N SER A 26 12.15 -0.19 -14.36
CA SER A 26 11.41 0.47 -15.42
C SER A 26 11.15 1.91 -14.96
N ALA A 27 10.69 2.81 -15.83
CA ALA A 27 10.11 4.08 -15.39
C ALA A 27 8.78 3.78 -14.67
N ASP A 28 8.88 3.13 -13.52
CA ASP A 28 7.78 2.53 -12.79
C ASP A 28 7.11 3.62 -11.98
N GLY A 29 5.81 3.86 -12.20
CA GLY A 29 5.01 4.73 -11.34
C GLY A 29 5.16 4.39 -9.86
N LEU A 30 5.50 3.13 -9.53
CA LEU A 30 5.87 2.73 -8.18
C LEU A 30 7.13 3.43 -7.65
N THR A 31 8.18 3.57 -8.45
CA THR A 31 9.38 4.32 -8.07
C THR A 31 9.08 5.80 -7.90
N ALA A 32 8.22 6.36 -8.75
CA ALA A 32 7.73 7.74 -8.61
C ALA A 32 6.92 7.92 -7.33
N LEU A 33 5.98 7.01 -7.03
CA LEU A 33 5.21 6.99 -5.78
C LEU A 33 6.15 6.95 -4.57
N LEU A 34 7.07 5.98 -4.54
CA LEU A 34 8.06 5.82 -3.47
C LEU A 34 8.89 7.09 -3.23
N SER A 35 9.19 7.84 -4.29
CA SER A 35 9.95 9.10 -4.19
C SER A 35 9.10 10.28 -3.68
N GLN A 36 7.78 10.19 -3.78
CA GLN A 36 6.82 11.19 -3.29
C GLN A 36 6.29 10.87 -1.89
N LEU A 37 6.56 9.67 -1.38
CA LEU A 37 6.10 9.27 -0.05
C LEU A 37 6.74 10.15 1.03
N PRO A 38 5.94 10.74 1.94
CA PRO A 38 6.45 11.57 3.01
C PRO A 38 7.27 10.74 4.02
N GLY A 39 8.19 11.39 4.74
CA GLY A 39 9.11 10.71 5.66
C GLY A 39 8.45 10.01 6.87
N ASN A 40 7.13 10.11 7.02
CA ASN A 40 6.32 9.44 8.05
C ASN A 40 5.75 8.07 7.59
N VAL A 41 6.13 7.58 6.41
CA VAL A 41 5.77 6.23 5.96
C VAL A 41 6.44 5.18 6.85
N GLN A 42 5.62 4.28 7.40
CA GLN A 42 6.06 3.19 8.27
C GLN A 42 6.17 1.86 7.52
N ALA A 43 5.30 1.64 6.53
CA ALA A 43 5.29 0.43 5.72
C ALA A 43 4.63 0.67 4.37
N LEU A 44 5.01 -0.14 3.38
CA LEU A 44 4.33 -0.26 2.09
C LEU A 44 4.00 -1.74 1.88
N SER A 45 2.75 -2.03 1.55
CA SER A 45 2.29 -3.35 1.13
C SER A 45 1.76 -3.28 -0.30
N ARG A 46 2.03 -4.32 -1.09
CA ARG A 46 1.47 -4.50 -2.43
C ARG A 46 0.64 -5.78 -2.44
N VAL A 47 -0.59 -5.67 -2.90
CA VAL A 47 -1.42 -6.83 -3.26
C VAL A 47 -1.52 -6.87 -4.78
N PRO A 48 -1.04 -7.95 -5.42
CA PRO A 48 -1.23 -8.10 -6.86
C PRO A 48 -2.72 -8.18 -7.17
N GLY A 49 -3.15 -7.51 -8.24
CA GLY A 49 -4.50 -7.68 -8.74
C GLY A 49 -4.67 -9.05 -9.43
N PRO A 50 -5.87 -9.31 -9.97
CA PRO A 50 -6.16 -10.54 -10.70
C PRO A 50 -5.20 -10.74 -11.88
N GLU A 51 -4.86 -12.00 -12.17
CA GLU A 51 -3.97 -12.34 -13.28
C GLU A 51 -4.48 -11.77 -14.61
N GLY A 52 -3.57 -11.21 -15.42
CA GLY A 52 -3.92 -10.64 -16.72
C GLY A 52 -4.61 -9.27 -16.68
N SER A 53 -5.03 -8.77 -15.51
CA SER A 53 -5.69 -7.45 -15.40
C SER A 53 -4.74 -6.27 -15.61
N GLY A 54 -3.44 -6.45 -15.36
CA GLY A 54 -2.48 -5.34 -15.31
C GLY A 54 -2.67 -4.41 -14.10
N THR A 55 -3.55 -4.76 -13.15
CA THR A 55 -3.86 -3.95 -11.97
C THR A 55 -3.14 -4.49 -10.73
N GLY A 56 -2.75 -3.60 -9.83
CA GLY A 56 -2.29 -3.93 -8.49
C GLY A 56 -2.69 -2.87 -7.49
N PHE A 57 -2.70 -3.22 -6.20
CA PHE A 57 -3.13 -2.35 -5.12
C PHE A 57 -1.98 -2.14 -4.14
N TYR A 58 -1.84 -0.91 -3.65
CA TYR A 58 -0.75 -0.51 -2.78
C TYR A 58 -1.32 0.16 -1.53
N VAL A 59 -0.86 -0.29 -0.37
CA VAL A 59 -1.23 0.30 0.92
C VAL A 59 0.02 0.92 1.53
N VAL A 60 -0.02 2.24 1.70
CA VAL A 60 1.02 3.00 2.39
C VAL A 60 0.55 3.26 3.81
N ARG A 61 1.26 2.72 4.79
CA ARG A 61 0.98 2.96 6.20
C ARG A 61 1.69 4.21 6.68
N GLU A 62 0.91 5.17 7.18
CA GLU A 62 1.41 6.38 7.84
C GLU A 62 1.00 6.42 9.31
N THR A 63 1.55 7.37 10.07
CA THR A 63 1.18 7.57 11.49
C THR A 63 -0.30 7.85 11.70
N GLN A 64 -0.95 8.55 10.78
CA GLN A 64 -2.34 9.02 10.96
C GLN A 64 -3.39 8.09 10.34
N GLY A 65 -3.01 7.25 9.38
CA GLY A 65 -3.92 6.36 8.67
C GLY A 65 -3.17 5.62 7.57
N ASP A 66 -3.85 4.69 6.92
CA ASP A 66 -3.34 4.03 5.72
C ASP A 66 -3.89 4.74 4.48
N ARG A 67 -3.05 4.89 3.44
CA ARG A 67 -3.42 5.41 2.12
C ARG A 67 -3.44 4.27 1.12
N LEU A 68 -4.42 4.29 0.22
CA LEU A 68 -4.62 3.25 -0.79
C LEU A 68 -4.34 3.82 -2.18
N PHE A 69 -3.63 3.05 -3.00
CA PHE A 69 -3.34 3.40 -4.38
C PHE A 69 -3.64 2.24 -5.32
N ILE A 70 -4.05 2.59 -6.53
CA ILE A 70 -4.21 1.67 -7.66
C ILE A 70 -2.98 1.85 -8.54
N GLY A 71 -2.31 0.76 -8.88
CA GLY A 71 -1.32 0.75 -9.95
C GLY A 71 -1.84 0.03 -11.18
N ARG A 72 -1.71 0.65 -12.35
CA ARG A 72 -2.21 0.14 -13.63
C ARG A 72 -1.04 0.04 -14.60
N SER A 73 -0.82 -1.14 -15.20
CA SER A 73 0.16 -1.31 -16.25
C SER A 73 -0.32 -0.63 -17.54
N THR A 74 0.50 0.25 -18.08
CA THR A 74 0.26 0.96 -19.35
C THR A 74 1.37 0.64 -20.34
N SER A 75 1.20 1.04 -21.60
CA SER A 75 2.23 0.93 -22.64
C SER A 75 3.53 1.66 -22.27
N ASP A 76 3.42 2.71 -21.46
CA ASP A 76 4.51 3.63 -21.11
C ASP A 76 5.09 3.36 -19.71
N GLY A 77 4.59 2.33 -19.01
CA GLY A 77 5.08 1.93 -17.68
C GLY A 77 3.96 1.53 -16.74
N GLN A 78 4.02 2.05 -15.51
CA GLN A 78 2.96 1.88 -14.52
C GLN A 78 2.39 3.25 -14.16
N ASP A 79 1.09 3.41 -14.27
CA ASP A 79 0.34 4.55 -13.76
C ASP A 79 -0.10 4.26 -12.32
N ILE A 80 -0.08 5.26 -11.45
CA ILE A 80 -0.49 5.11 -10.04
C ILE A 80 -1.41 6.25 -9.62
N ASP A 81 -2.59 5.88 -9.13
CA ASP A 81 -3.59 6.81 -8.62
C ASP A 81 -3.88 6.55 -7.15
N GLU A 82 -4.07 7.62 -6.39
CA GLU A 82 -4.53 7.54 -5.02
C GLU A 82 -6.06 7.40 -4.96
N VAL A 83 -6.51 6.46 -4.14
CA VAL A 83 -7.92 6.35 -3.74
C VAL A 83 -8.16 7.35 -2.62
N SER A 84 -8.50 8.57 -2.99
CA SER A 84 -8.57 9.71 -2.07
C SER A 84 -9.57 9.49 -0.92
N GLU A 85 -10.65 8.75 -1.19
CA GLU A 85 -11.69 8.40 -0.23
C GLU A 85 -11.15 7.50 0.89
N ALA A 86 -10.26 6.57 0.58
CA ALA A 86 -9.62 5.73 1.59
C ALA A 86 -8.74 6.57 2.54
N GLY A 87 -8.01 7.54 1.99
CA GLY A 87 -7.24 8.51 2.77
C GLY A 87 -8.14 9.40 3.66
N ALA A 88 -9.30 9.79 3.15
CA ALA A 88 -10.26 10.62 3.90
C ALA A 88 -10.90 9.88 5.09
N ILE A 89 -11.05 8.55 5.02
CA ILE A 89 -11.49 7.73 6.15
C ILE A 89 -10.44 7.73 7.28
N GLY A 90 -9.14 7.77 6.93
CA GLY A 90 -8.05 7.80 7.90
C GLY A 90 -7.92 6.51 8.75
N GLY A 91 -8.51 5.41 8.27
CA GLY A 91 -8.51 4.12 8.96
C GLY A 91 -7.24 3.29 8.73
N ARG A 92 -7.26 2.05 9.23
CA ARG A 92 -6.22 1.03 8.98
C ARG A 92 -6.76 -0.04 8.07
N VAL A 93 -6.03 -0.35 7.01
CA VAL A 93 -6.31 -1.53 6.20
C VAL A 93 -5.90 -2.76 6.99
N THR A 94 -6.85 -3.65 7.24
CA THR A 94 -6.67 -4.92 7.96
C THR A 94 -6.68 -6.11 7.01
N GLY A 95 -7.36 -5.97 5.87
CA GLY A 95 -7.44 -6.96 4.80
C GLY A 95 -7.60 -6.31 3.44
N LEU A 96 -7.02 -6.92 2.40
CA LEU A 96 -7.23 -6.51 1.02
C LEU A 96 -7.19 -7.75 0.11
N ARG A 97 -8.26 -7.95 -0.65
CA ARG A 97 -8.37 -9.00 -1.67
C ARG A 97 -8.89 -8.40 -2.97
N SER A 98 -8.64 -9.08 -4.09
CA SER A 98 -9.12 -8.62 -5.39
C SER A 98 -9.58 -9.77 -6.27
N GLU A 99 -10.57 -9.50 -7.10
CA GLU A 99 -11.14 -10.41 -8.08
C GLU A 99 -11.44 -9.66 -9.38
N SER A 100 -11.63 -10.42 -10.46
CA SER A 100 -11.97 -9.90 -11.78
C SER A 100 -13.20 -10.60 -12.32
N ASP A 101 -14.06 -9.85 -12.98
CA ASP A 101 -15.21 -10.34 -13.72
C ASP A 101 -15.25 -9.74 -15.14
N GLU A 102 -16.36 -9.95 -15.85
CA GLU A 102 -16.55 -9.43 -17.21
C GLU A 102 -16.62 -7.89 -17.25
N LEU A 103 -17.02 -7.25 -16.15
CA LEU A 103 -17.22 -5.81 -16.04
C LEU A 103 -15.94 -5.09 -15.62
N GLY A 104 -15.07 -5.74 -14.84
CA GLY A 104 -13.89 -5.07 -14.32
C GLY A 104 -13.07 -5.86 -13.29
N VAL A 105 -12.29 -5.08 -12.53
CA VAL A 105 -11.55 -5.56 -11.37
C VAL A 105 -12.19 -4.96 -10.12
N ALA A 106 -12.52 -5.81 -9.15
CA ALA A 106 -12.93 -5.39 -7.82
C ALA A 106 -11.81 -5.67 -6.82
N ALA A 107 -11.60 -4.75 -5.88
CA ALA A 107 -10.86 -5.01 -4.66
C ALA A 107 -11.74 -4.75 -3.43
N PHE A 108 -11.69 -5.66 -2.48
CA PHE A 108 -12.38 -5.50 -1.20
C PHE A 108 -11.37 -5.17 -0.13
N VAL A 109 -11.56 -4.03 0.49
CA VAL A 109 -10.65 -3.41 1.45
C VAL A 109 -11.32 -3.37 2.81
N ASP A 110 -10.84 -4.18 3.74
CA ASP A 110 -11.31 -4.11 5.12
C ASP A 110 -10.58 -2.96 5.80
N MET A 111 -11.33 -1.97 6.26
CA MET A 111 -10.80 -0.79 6.92
C MET A 111 -11.35 -0.72 8.35
N ARG A 112 -10.44 -0.66 9.32
CA ARG A 112 -10.74 -0.37 10.71
C ARG A 112 -10.61 1.11 11.00
N GLU A 113 -11.70 1.75 11.39
CA GLU A 113 -11.77 3.18 11.72
C GLU A 113 -11.23 3.47 13.14
N ALA A 114 -11.17 4.76 13.51
CA ALA A 114 -10.61 5.19 14.79
C ALA A 114 -11.42 4.75 16.01
N ASP A 115 -12.72 4.50 15.84
CA ASP A 115 -13.61 3.95 16.87
C ASP A 115 -13.45 2.42 17.05
N GLY A 116 -12.71 1.77 16.15
CA GLY A 116 -12.45 0.34 16.15
C GLY A 116 -13.44 -0.49 15.34
N GLU A 117 -14.47 0.13 14.74
CA GLU A 117 -15.39 -0.55 13.82
C GLU A 117 -14.65 -0.91 12.52
N GLU A 118 -15.02 -2.05 11.94
CA GLU A 118 -14.44 -2.54 10.68
C GLU A 118 -15.50 -2.54 9.59
N THR A 119 -15.22 -1.82 8.51
CA THR A 119 -16.08 -1.73 7.32
C THR A 119 -15.32 -2.26 6.12
N THR A 120 -15.94 -3.17 5.37
CA THR A 120 -15.43 -3.60 4.07
C THR A 120 -15.88 -2.59 3.01
N TYR A 121 -14.93 -2.07 2.25
CA TYR A 121 -15.17 -1.21 1.08
C TYR A 121 -14.90 -1.99 -0.20
N GLU A 122 -15.74 -1.76 -1.20
CA GLU A 122 -15.54 -2.18 -2.58
C GLU A 122 -14.85 -1.05 -3.35
N LEU A 123 -13.72 -1.36 -3.96
CA LEU A 123 -13.03 -0.57 -4.96
C LEU A 123 -13.22 -1.24 -6.32
N PHE A 124 -14.09 -0.69 -7.16
CA PHE A 124 -14.38 -1.24 -8.48
C PHE A 124 -13.73 -0.41 -9.59
N LEU A 125 -13.06 -1.08 -10.52
CA LEU A 125 -12.43 -0.51 -11.70
C LEU A 125 -13.08 -1.10 -12.94
N GLU A 126 -13.76 -0.27 -13.72
CA GLU A 126 -14.47 -0.70 -14.93
C GLU A 126 -13.51 -0.90 -16.11
N ASN A 127 -13.69 -1.97 -16.88
CA ASN A 127 -12.86 -2.27 -18.05
C ASN A 127 -12.98 -1.19 -19.14
N GLU A 128 -14.17 -0.62 -19.34
CA GLU A 128 -14.45 0.36 -20.39
C GLU A 128 -13.95 1.77 -20.04
N ASN A 129 -13.73 2.05 -18.75
CA ASN A 129 -13.17 3.29 -18.27
C ASN A 129 -12.15 3.04 -17.14
N PRO A 130 -10.97 2.50 -17.47
CA PRO A 130 -9.98 2.09 -16.48
C PRO A 130 -9.39 3.26 -15.68
N ALA A 131 -9.65 4.51 -16.09
CA ALA A 131 -9.28 5.73 -15.37
C ALA A 131 -10.29 6.16 -14.30
N ALA A 132 -11.49 5.57 -14.30
CA ALA A 132 -12.46 5.77 -13.25
C ALA A 132 -12.46 4.56 -12.30
N TYR A 133 -12.51 4.85 -11.00
CA TYR A 133 -12.81 3.86 -9.98
C TYR A 133 -14.03 4.31 -9.18
N ILE A 134 -14.68 3.36 -8.52
CA ILE A 134 -15.73 3.61 -7.54
C ILE A 134 -15.26 3.02 -6.21
N PHE A 135 -15.22 3.85 -5.16
CA PHE A 135 -14.91 3.39 -3.81
C PHE A 135 -16.11 3.63 -2.89
N ARG A 136 -16.68 2.55 -2.34
CA ARG A 136 -17.91 2.63 -1.54
C ARG A 136 -17.98 1.48 -0.53
N PRO A 137 -18.79 1.57 0.54
CA PRO A 137 -19.06 0.43 1.40
C PRO A 137 -19.59 -0.76 0.58
N ALA A 138 -19.03 -1.94 0.81
CA ALA A 138 -19.51 -3.16 0.18
C ALA A 138 -20.92 -3.46 0.70
N SER A 139 -21.84 -3.79 -0.21
CA SER A 139 -23.20 -4.19 0.17
C SER A 139 -23.18 -5.65 0.63
N ASN A 140 -23.71 -5.92 1.82
CA ASN A 140 -23.97 -7.29 2.30
C ASN A 140 -25.19 -7.91 1.63
#